data_AF-A0A2X2C386-F1
#
_entry.id   AF-A0A2X2C386-F1
#
_cell.length_a   1.000
_cell.length_b   1.000
_cell.length_c   1.000
_cell.angle_alpha   90.00
_cell.angle_beta   90.00
_cell.angle_gamma   90.00
#
_symmetry.space_group_name_H-M   'P 1'
#
loop_
_entity.id
_entity.type
_entity.pdbx_description
1 polymer ?
#
loop_
_entity_poly.entity_id
_entity_poly.type
_entity_poly.pdbx_seq_one_letter_code
_entity_poly.pdbx_strand_id
1 'polypeptide(L)'
;MASSVVMATSQKKCEKWLEEQFHCHKTLLTPSCTASLEMAAILLDIKPGDEVIMPSFTFVSTSNAFVLRGATIVFVDIRPDTMNLDETKIEAAITEKTRAIVPVHYAGVACEMDTIMAIAKKHNLFVVEDAAQGVMSTYKGKALGTIGHIGCYSFHETKNYSSGGEGGATLINDPALINRAEVIREKGTNRSPIFPWAS
;
A
#
# COMPACT_ATOMS: atom_id res chain seq x y z
N MET A 1 11.51 14.07 28.58
CA MET A 1 10.10 13.62 28.66
C MET A 1 9.09 14.55 27.95
N ALA A 2 9.41 15.82 27.64
CA ALA A 2 8.49 16.71 26.91
C ALA A 2 8.51 16.56 25.37
N SER A 3 9.61 16.06 24.77
CA SER A 3 9.75 15.94 23.30
C SER A 3 8.96 14.79 22.68
N SER A 4 8.78 13.66 23.39
CA SER A 4 8.06 12.49 22.89
C SER A 4 6.55 12.71 22.79
N VAL A 5 5.98 13.58 23.63
CA VAL A 5 4.53 13.90 23.64
C VAL A 5 4.15 14.78 22.44
N VAL A 6 5.04 15.66 21.98
CA VAL A 6 4.80 16.53 20.82
C VAL A 6 4.88 15.75 19.50
N MET A 7 5.80 14.80 19.37
CA MET A 7 5.90 13.98 18.15
C MET A 7 4.70 13.02 17.98
N ALA A 8 4.28 12.37 19.06
CA ALA A 8 3.12 11.47 19.03
C ALA A 8 1.80 12.20 18.71
N THR A 9 1.67 13.46 19.08
CA THR A 9 0.46 14.26 18.80
C THR A 9 0.38 14.74 17.35
N SER A 10 1.51 15.04 16.69
CA SER A 10 1.53 15.41 15.27
C SER A 10 1.29 14.22 14.35
N GLN A 11 1.87 13.04 14.65
CA GLN A 11 1.61 11.83 13.88
C GLN A 11 0.11 11.49 13.83
N LYS A 12 -0.55 11.43 14.99
CA LYS A 12 -1.98 11.09 15.07
C LYS A 12 -2.86 12.10 14.34
N LYS A 13 -2.49 13.39 14.35
CA LYS A 13 -3.20 14.42 13.59
C LYS A 13 -3.08 14.17 12.08
N CYS A 14 -1.91 13.81 11.59
CA CYS A 14 -1.70 13.48 10.18
C CYS A 14 -2.45 12.19 9.79
N GLU A 15 -2.34 11.12 10.57
CA GLU A 15 -3.08 9.86 10.33
C GLU A 15 -4.58 10.11 10.26
N LYS A 16 -5.13 10.83 11.26
CA LYS A 16 -6.54 11.19 11.30
C LYS A 16 -6.96 12.07 10.13
N TRP A 17 -6.13 13.05 9.75
CA TRP A 17 -6.43 13.89 8.61
C TRP A 17 -6.45 13.09 7.31
N LEU A 18 -5.50 12.16 7.10
CA LEU A 18 -5.48 11.28 5.93
C LEU A 18 -6.73 10.38 5.88
N GLU A 19 -7.14 9.82 7.03
CA GLU A 19 -8.38 9.04 7.17
C GLU A 19 -9.62 9.86 6.80
N GLU A 20 -9.72 11.09 7.31
CA GLU A 20 -10.85 11.98 7.04
C GLU A 20 -10.88 12.48 5.59
N GLN A 21 -9.72 12.85 5.02
CA GLN A 21 -9.62 13.37 3.65
C GLN A 21 -9.84 12.30 2.58
N PHE A 22 -9.28 11.10 2.78
CA PHE A 22 -9.30 10.05 1.78
C PHE A 22 -10.37 8.98 2.03
N HIS A 23 -11.07 9.10 3.15
CA HIS A 23 -12.13 8.16 3.57
C HIS A 23 -11.64 6.70 3.66
N CYS A 24 -10.39 6.50 4.09
CA CYS A 24 -9.85 5.17 4.38
C CYS A 24 -10.10 4.77 5.84
N HIS A 25 -10.10 3.46 6.13
CA HIS A 25 -10.43 2.98 7.47
C HIS A 25 -9.35 3.23 8.52
N LYS A 26 -8.07 3.11 8.15
CA LYS A 26 -6.94 3.34 9.04
C LYS A 26 -5.71 3.78 8.26
N THR A 27 -4.99 4.76 8.79
CA THR A 27 -3.69 5.18 8.28
C THR A 27 -2.60 4.95 9.32
N LEU A 28 -1.46 4.40 8.88
CA LEU A 28 -0.26 4.25 9.71
C LEU A 28 0.89 4.95 9.01
N LEU A 29 1.45 6.01 9.63
CA LEU A 29 2.64 6.64 9.06
C LEU A 29 3.84 5.71 9.12
N THR A 30 4.65 5.73 8.06
CA THR A 30 5.86 4.93 7.90
C THR A 30 7.05 5.85 7.58
N PRO A 31 8.30 5.39 7.82
CA PRO A 31 9.48 6.19 7.49
C PRO A 31 9.65 6.38 5.98
N SER A 32 9.05 5.54 5.15
CA SER A 32 9.07 5.66 3.68
C SER A 32 7.96 4.81 3.05
N CYS A 33 7.70 5.03 1.75
CA CYS A 33 6.80 4.15 0.99
C CYS A 33 7.37 2.74 0.83
N THR A 34 8.70 2.59 0.79
CA THR A 34 9.35 1.26 0.81
C THR A 34 8.94 0.49 2.07
N ALA A 35 9.00 1.13 3.24
CA ALA A 35 8.56 0.51 4.49
C ALA A 35 7.05 0.20 4.50
N SER A 36 6.24 1.01 3.82
CA SER A 36 4.80 0.75 3.62
C SER A 36 4.55 -0.50 2.78
N LEU A 37 5.27 -0.65 1.67
CA LEU A 37 5.17 -1.83 0.79
C LEU A 37 5.66 -3.09 1.50
N GLU A 38 6.77 -3.01 2.24
CA GLU A 38 7.27 -4.11 3.09
C GLU A 38 6.23 -4.50 4.15
N MET A 39 5.61 -3.52 4.81
CA MET A 39 4.53 -3.75 5.75
C MET A 39 3.34 -4.44 5.10
N ALA A 40 2.97 -4.05 3.86
CA ALA A 40 1.91 -4.72 3.10
C ALA A 40 2.25 -6.20 2.86
N ALA A 41 3.48 -6.53 2.44
CA ALA A 41 3.90 -7.92 2.25
C ALA A 41 3.86 -8.74 3.56
N ILE A 42 4.19 -8.14 4.71
CA ILE A 42 4.05 -8.79 6.03
C ILE A 42 2.58 -8.98 6.40
N LEU A 43 1.74 -7.99 6.14
CA LEU A 43 0.32 -8.02 6.46
C LEU A 43 -0.40 -9.14 5.73
N LEU A 44 -0.11 -9.29 4.43
CA LEU A 44 -0.64 -10.35 3.57
C LEU A 44 0.00 -11.73 3.85
N ASP A 45 0.90 -11.80 4.82
CA ASP A 45 1.62 -13.01 5.23
C ASP A 45 2.35 -13.73 4.09
N ILE A 46 2.89 -12.96 3.15
CA ILE A 46 3.60 -13.47 1.97
C ILE A 46 4.73 -14.43 2.38
N LYS A 47 4.77 -15.58 1.72
CA LYS A 47 5.69 -16.70 1.97
C LYS A 47 6.55 -17.02 0.74
N PRO A 48 7.66 -17.75 0.95
CA PRO A 48 8.39 -18.41 -0.13
C PRO A 48 7.46 -19.27 -1.00
N GLY A 49 7.54 -19.05 -2.32
CA GLY A 49 6.71 -19.77 -3.30
C GLY A 49 5.40 -19.08 -3.67
N ASP A 50 5.01 -18.02 -2.98
CA ASP A 50 3.90 -17.16 -3.43
C ASP A 50 4.30 -16.35 -4.67
N GLU A 51 3.32 -16.01 -5.49
CA GLU A 51 3.48 -15.14 -6.67
C GLU A 51 2.76 -13.81 -6.47
N VAL A 52 3.40 -12.73 -6.93
CA VAL A 52 2.85 -11.37 -6.85
C VAL A 52 2.92 -10.73 -8.23
N ILE A 53 1.77 -10.30 -8.75
CA ILE A 53 1.64 -9.67 -10.06
C ILE A 53 1.86 -8.16 -9.92
N MET A 54 2.71 -7.57 -10.76
CA MET A 54 2.94 -6.12 -10.80
C MET A 54 3.51 -5.69 -12.15
N PRO A 55 3.49 -4.38 -12.51
CA PRO A 55 4.10 -3.94 -13.75
C PRO A 55 5.63 -4.07 -13.70
N SER A 56 6.26 -4.37 -14.84
CA SER A 56 7.72 -4.31 -14.98
C SER A 56 8.26 -2.87 -14.96
N PHE A 57 7.43 -1.91 -15.37
CA PHE A 57 7.72 -0.48 -15.32
C PHE A 57 7.27 0.11 -13.97
N THR A 58 8.13 0.00 -12.97
CA THR A 58 7.93 0.58 -11.64
C THR A 58 9.26 0.86 -10.94
N PHE A 59 9.22 1.53 -9.79
CA PHE A 59 10.38 1.66 -8.91
C PHE A 59 10.67 0.34 -8.18
N VAL A 60 11.95 0.01 -8.01
CA VAL A 60 12.39 -1.31 -7.49
C VAL A 60 11.87 -1.64 -6.08
N SER A 61 11.53 -0.63 -5.27
CA SER A 61 10.92 -0.89 -3.95
C SER A 61 9.60 -1.66 -4.03
N THR A 62 8.83 -1.49 -5.12
CA THR A 62 7.57 -2.21 -5.32
C THR A 62 7.80 -3.72 -5.34
N SER A 63 8.82 -4.20 -6.07
CA SER A 63 9.15 -5.61 -6.17
C SER A 63 9.92 -6.12 -4.95
N ASN A 64 10.91 -5.35 -4.46
CA ASN A 64 11.76 -5.75 -3.34
C ASN A 64 10.96 -6.11 -2.09
N ALA A 65 9.88 -5.36 -1.80
CA ALA A 65 9.03 -5.61 -0.64
C ALA A 65 8.50 -7.06 -0.57
N PHE A 66 8.24 -7.68 -1.72
CA PHE A 66 7.73 -9.05 -1.81
C PHE A 66 8.84 -10.07 -2.05
N VAL A 67 9.86 -9.74 -2.85
CA VAL A 67 11.02 -10.62 -3.09
C VAL A 67 11.75 -10.93 -1.79
N LEU A 68 11.93 -9.94 -0.90
CA LEU A 68 12.57 -10.14 0.41
C LEU A 68 11.77 -11.08 1.33
N ARG A 69 10.50 -11.36 1.01
CA ARG A 69 9.65 -12.34 1.70
C ARG A 69 9.69 -13.73 1.05
N GLY A 70 10.42 -13.87 -0.05
CA GLY A 70 10.55 -15.12 -0.82
C GLY A 70 9.52 -15.27 -1.95
N ALA A 71 8.72 -14.25 -2.24
CA ALA A 71 7.78 -14.30 -3.35
C ALA A 71 8.50 -14.21 -4.70
N THR A 72 7.90 -14.85 -5.71
CA THR A 72 8.26 -14.68 -7.11
C THR A 72 7.43 -13.56 -7.72
N ILE A 73 8.08 -12.61 -8.40
CA ILE A 73 7.35 -11.53 -9.08
C ILE A 73 6.97 -11.99 -10.48
N VAL A 74 5.69 -11.90 -10.78
CA VAL A 74 5.14 -12.16 -12.12
C VAL A 74 4.88 -10.82 -12.78
N PHE A 75 5.79 -10.41 -13.65
CA PHE A 75 5.64 -9.13 -14.34
C PHE A 75 4.58 -9.22 -15.43
N VAL A 76 3.69 -8.24 -15.42
CA VAL A 76 2.72 -7.99 -16.49
C VAL A 76 3.07 -6.66 -17.14
N ASP A 77 2.88 -6.60 -18.46
CA ASP A 77 3.25 -5.43 -19.25
C ASP A 77 2.35 -4.22 -18.95
N ILE A 78 2.76 -3.04 -19.40
CA ILE A 78 1.98 -1.80 -19.25
C ILE A 78 1.21 -1.46 -20.51
N ARG A 79 0.18 -0.62 -20.38
CA ARG A 79 -0.45 0.03 -21.53
C ARG A 79 0.34 1.28 -21.93
N PRO A 80 0.61 1.51 -23.23
CA PRO A 80 1.36 2.70 -23.67
C PRO A 80 0.67 4.05 -23.43
N ASP A 81 -0.66 4.06 -23.30
CA ASP A 81 -1.46 5.28 -23.13
C ASP A 81 -1.44 5.82 -21.70
N THR A 82 -1.32 4.94 -20.70
CA THR A 82 -1.29 5.32 -19.28
C THR A 82 0.03 5.01 -18.59
N MET A 83 0.91 4.22 -19.21
CA MET A 83 2.14 3.68 -18.62
C MET A 83 1.91 2.84 -17.34
N ASN A 84 0.67 2.44 -17.11
CA ASN A 84 0.21 1.64 -15.97
C ASN A 84 0.03 0.19 -16.39
N LEU A 85 -0.03 -0.70 -15.40
CA LEU A 85 -0.31 -2.14 -15.55
C LEU A 85 -1.48 -2.39 -16.51
N ASP A 86 -1.25 -3.21 -17.55
CA ASP A 86 -2.27 -3.62 -18.51
C ASP A 86 -3.22 -4.64 -17.90
N GLU A 87 -4.38 -4.16 -17.45
CA GLU A 87 -5.38 -4.95 -16.75
C GLU A 87 -5.90 -6.13 -17.57
N THR A 88 -5.84 -6.03 -18.91
CA THR A 88 -6.32 -7.08 -19.82
C THR A 88 -5.39 -8.30 -19.85
N LYS A 89 -4.13 -8.14 -19.42
CA LYS A 89 -3.11 -9.19 -19.41
C LYS A 89 -2.95 -9.87 -18.03
N ILE A 90 -3.56 -9.33 -16.98
CA ILE A 90 -3.41 -9.83 -15.60
C ILE A 90 -3.90 -11.27 -15.48
N GLU A 91 -5.08 -11.57 -16.01
CA GLU A 91 -5.73 -12.87 -15.77
C GLU A 91 -4.92 -14.05 -16.35
N ALA A 92 -4.20 -13.83 -17.45
CA ALA A 92 -3.31 -14.83 -18.04
C ALA A 92 -2.04 -15.10 -17.21
N ALA A 93 -1.68 -14.19 -16.31
CA ALA A 93 -0.52 -14.31 -15.43
C ALA A 93 -0.85 -14.95 -14.08
N ILE A 94 -2.13 -15.19 -13.78
CA ILE A 94 -2.57 -15.78 -12.51
C ILE A 94 -2.29 -17.29 -12.52
N THR A 95 -1.75 -17.77 -11.41
CA THR A 95 -1.58 -19.19 -11.09
C THR A 95 -2.17 -19.50 -9.72
N GLU A 96 -2.18 -20.78 -9.34
CA GLU A 96 -2.53 -21.21 -7.97
C GLU A 96 -1.63 -20.64 -6.86
N LYS A 97 -0.46 -20.10 -7.22
CA LYS A 97 0.49 -19.48 -6.29
C LYS A 97 0.27 -17.98 -6.14
N THR A 98 -0.51 -17.37 -7.03
CA THR A 98 -0.74 -15.92 -7.00
C THR A 98 -1.48 -15.54 -5.72
N ARG A 99 -0.94 -14.53 -5.01
CA ARG A 99 -1.52 -14.01 -3.76
C ARG A 99 -2.01 -12.59 -3.87
N ALA A 100 -1.32 -11.76 -4.65
CA ALA A 100 -1.60 -10.34 -4.72
C ALA A 100 -1.32 -9.76 -6.09
N ILE A 101 -2.02 -8.68 -6.39
CA ILE A 101 -1.76 -7.77 -7.50
C ILE A 101 -1.32 -6.43 -6.91
N VAL A 102 -0.24 -5.86 -7.43
CA VAL A 102 0.31 -4.58 -6.99
C VAL A 102 0.25 -3.59 -8.15
N PRO A 103 -0.91 -2.93 -8.39
CA PRO A 103 -0.96 -1.85 -9.35
C PRO A 103 -0.14 -0.66 -8.86
N VAL A 104 0.56 -0.01 -9.79
CA VAL A 104 1.34 1.20 -9.54
C VAL A 104 0.68 2.35 -10.27
N HIS A 105 0.27 3.38 -9.54
CA HIS A 105 -0.33 4.58 -10.11
C HIS A 105 0.75 5.54 -10.59
N TYR A 106 1.33 5.21 -11.74
CA TYR A 106 2.47 5.93 -12.29
C TYR A 106 2.09 7.38 -12.61
N ALA A 107 2.96 8.32 -12.22
CA ALA A 107 2.78 9.75 -12.38
C ALA A 107 1.45 10.31 -11.82
N GLY A 108 0.83 9.60 -10.86
CA GLY A 108 -0.48 9.96 -10.31
C GLY A 108 -1.66 9.61 -11.21
N VAL A 109 -1.42 8.98 -12.36
CA VAL A 109 -2.46 8.46 -13.25
C VAL A 109 -2.98 7.15 -12.65
N ALA A 110 -4.30 7.07 -12.48
CA ALA A 110 -4.95 5.88 -11.94
C ALA A 110 -4.78 4.66 -12.87
N CYS A 111 -4.65 3.47 -12.28
CA CYS A 111 -4.85 2.23 -13.02
C CYS A 111 -6.34 1.99 -13.24
N GLU A 112 -6.71 1.06 -14.13
CA GLU A 112 -8.11 0.62 -14.27
C GLU A 112 -8.56 -0.24 -13.08
N MET A 113 -8.84 0.44 -11.96
CA MET A 113 -9.07 -0.21 -10.67
C MET A 113 -10.34 -1.04 -10.62
N ASP A 114 -11.41 -0.66 -11.35
CA ASP A 114 -12.62 -1.49 -11.38
C ASP A 114 -12.34 -2.89 -11.97
N THR A 115 -11.58 -2.95 -13.06
CA THR A 115 -11.19 -4.21 -13.71
C THR A 115 -10.24 -5.01 -12.81
N ILE A 116 -9.21 -4.36 -12.26
CA ILE A 116 -8.24 -5.01 -11.36
C ILE A 116 -8.94 -5.60 -10.13
N MET A 117 -9.84 -4.84 -9.50
CA MET A 117 -10.59 -5.32 -8.33
C MET A 117 -11.57 -6.44 -8.69
N ALA A 118 -12.19 -6.40 -9.87
CA ALA A 118 -13.05 -7.49 -10.36
C ALA A 118 -12.26 -8.79 -10.55
N ILE A 119 -11.08 -8.72 -11.17
CA ILE A 119 -10.16 -9.86 -11.34
C ILE A 119 -9.72 -10.38 -9.97
N ALA A 120 -9.25 -9.50 -9.09
CA ALA A 120 -8.79 -9.87 -7.76
C ALA A 120 -9.89 -10.59 -6.96
N LYS A 121 -11.12 -10.07 -6.99
CA LYS A 121 -12.27 -10.70 -6.33
C LYS A 121 -12.59 -12.08 -6.92
N LYS A 122 -12.56 -12.22 -8.25
CA LYS A 122 -12.83 -13.50 -8.93
C LYS A 122 -11.85 -14.60 -8.51
N HIS A 123 -10.59 -14.23 -8.30
CA HIS A 123 -9.50 -15.17 -7.99
C HIS A 123 -9.08 -15.17 -6.52
N ASN A 124 -9.82 -14.48 -5.64
CA ASN A 124 -9.52 -14.36 -4.21
C ASN A 124 -8.09 -13.85 -3.94
N LEU A 125 -7.68 -12.81 -4.67
CA LEU A 125 -6.38 -12.16 -4.57
C LEU A 125 -6.48 -10.85 -3.79
N PHE A 126 -5.41 -10.51 -3.09
CA PHE A 126 -5.26 -9.18 -2.50
C PHE A 126 -4.84 -8.16 -3.57
N VAL A 127 -5.10 -6.88 -3.28
CA VAL A 127 -4.67 -5.74 -4.10
C VAL A 127 -3.95 -4.76 -3.20
N VAL A 128 -2.69 -4.47 -3.53
CA VAL A 128 -1.87 -3.47 -2.84
C VAL A 128 -1.62 -2.32 -3.80
N GLU A 129 -2.26 -1.18 -3.59
CA GLU A 129 -2.02 0.00 -4.41
C GLU A 129 -0.67 0.63 -4.05
N ASP A 130 0.28 0.61 -4.98
CA ASP A 130 1.44 1.50 -4.93
C ASP A 130 1.01 2.87 -5.47
N ALA A 131 0.56 3.71 -4.54
CA ALA A 131 0.13 5.08 -4.79
C ALA A 131 1.21 6.10 -4.38
N ALA A 132 2.49 5.71 -4.44
CA ALA A 132 3.62 6.58 -4.07
C ALA A 132 3.61 7.93 -4.82
N GLN A 133 3.03 7.99 -6.01
CA GLN A 133 2.92 9.20 -6.84
C GLN A 133 1.47 9.71 -6.95
N GLY A 134 0.53 9.06 -6.27
CA GLY A 134 -0.92 9.26 -6.42
C GLY A 134 -1.61 9.97 -5.26
N VAL A 135 -0.89 10.51 -4.29
CA VAL A 135 -1.49 11.28 -3.18
C VAL A 135 -2.35 12.42 -3.76
N MET A 136 -3.61 12.54 -3.30
CA MET A 136 -4.66 13.45 -3.78
C MET A 136 -5.18 13.21 -5.20
N SER A 137 -4.66 12.22 -5.92
CA SER A 137 -5.22 11.78 -7.20
C SER A 137 -6.43 10.88 -6.95
N THR A 138 -7.31 10.75 -7.94
CA THR A 138 -8.54 9.95 -7.79
C THR A 138 -8.80 9.04 -8.98
N TYR A 139 -9.48 7.93 -8.71
CA TYR A 139 -10.14 7.10 -9.71
C TYR A 139 -11.65 7.17 -9.47
N LYS A 140 -12.40 7.74 -10.43
CA LYS A 140 -13.87 7.89 -10.35
C LYS A 140 -14.34 8.50 -9.01
N GLY A 141 -13.60 9.52 -8.52
CA GLY A 141 -13.89 10.23 -7.28
C GLY A 141 -13.41 9.54 -5.99
N LYS A 142 -12.80 8.35 -6.06
CA LYS A 142 -12.14 7.71 -4.92
C LYS A 142 -10.65 8.02 -4.90
N ALA A 143 -10.09 8.36 -3.75
CA ALA A 143 -8.66 8.62 -3.62
C ALA A 143 -7.83 7.38 -4.00
N LEU A 144 -6.74 7.56 -4.74
CA LEU A 144 -5.83 6.46 -5.04
C LEU A 144 -5.18 5.97 -3.75
N GLY A 145 -5.00 4.66 -3.60
CA GLY A 145 -4.56 4.04 -2.35
C GLY A 145 -5.71 3.64 -1.41
N THR A 146 -6.97 4.02 -1.69
CA THR A 146 -8.13 3.67 -0.86
C THR A 146 -9.09 2.65 -1.50
N ILE A 147 -8.70 2.05 -2.63
CA ILE A 147 -9.57 1.22 -3.48
C ILE A 147 -9.25 -0.27 -3.29
N GLY A 148 -7.96 -0.61 -3.28
CA GLY A 148 -7.44 -1.94 -2.98
C GLY A 148 -7.53 -2.27 -1.49
N HIS A 149 -6.99 -3.41 -1.08
CA HIS A 149 -7.02 -3.86 0.31
C HIS A 149 -6.04 -3.09 1.19
N ILE A 150 -4.89 -2.70 0.62
CA ILE A 150 -3.85 -1.89 1.25
C ILE A 150 -3.39 -0.83 0.24
N GLY A 151 -3.19 0.40 0.68
CA GLY A 151 -2.55 1.47 -0.09
C GLY A 151 -1.21 1.87 0.49
N CYS A 152 -0.28 2.30 -0.36
CA CYS A 152 1.04 2.78 0.04
C CYS A 152 1.31 4.18 -0.54
N TYR A 153 1.65 5.12 0.33
CA TYR A 153 2.04 6.48 -0.06
C TYR A 153 3.50 6.78 0.20
N SER A 154 4.03 7.72 -0.60
CA SER A 154 5.34 8.32 -0.40
C SER A 154 5.21 9.80 -0.13
N PHE A 155 5.95 10.27 0.87
CA PHE A 155 6.14 11.68 1.20
C PHE A 155 7.60 12.11 1.06
N HIS A 156 8.36 11.42 0.19
CA HIS A 156 9.73 11.78 -0.15
C HIS A 156 9.78 13.20 -0.77
N GLU A 157 10.89 13.91 -0.61
CA GLU A 157 11.08 15.30 -1.08
C GLU A 157 10.72 15.53 -2.56
N THR A 158 10.89 14.53 -3.42
CA THR A 158 10.59 14.61 -4.85
C THR A 158 9.13 14.31 -5.21
N LYS A 159 8.26 14.03 -4.23
CA LYS A 159 6.85 13.68 -4.45
C LYS A 159 5.94 14.90 -4.38
N ASN A 160 4.73 14.74 -4.91
CA ASN A 160 3.69 15.79 -4.96
C ASN A 160 3.34 16.36 -3.57
N TYR A 161 3.51 15.55 -2.53
CA TYR A 161 3.37 15.95 -1.13
C TYR A 161 4.59 15.41 -0.37
N SER A 162 5.23 16.23 0.45
CA SER A 162 6.44 15.85 1.17
C SER A 162 6.34 16.10 2.68
N SER A 163 7.03 15.27 3.47
CA SER A 163 7.26 15.44 4.90
C SER A 163 8.47 16.35 5.21
N GLY A 164 9.12 16.96 4.21
CA GLY A 164 10.36 17.72 4.39
C GLY A 164 11.61 16.83 4.46
N GLY A 165 11.58 15.68 3.80
CA GLY A 165 12.64 14.68 3.79
C GLY A 165 12.09 13.31 3.40
N GLU A 166 12.15 12.35 4.32
CA GLU A 166 11.63 10.99 4.14
C GLU A 166 10.28 10.79 4.82
N GLY A 167 9.41 9.98 4.20
CA GLY A 167 8.12 9.63 4.78
C GLY A 167 7.26 8.75 3.88
N GLY A 168 6.29 8.07 4.49
CA GLY A 168 5.25 7.34 3.80
C GLY A 168 4.04 7.08 4.70
N ALA A 169 3.07 6.38 4.15
CA ALA A 169 1.93 5.89 4.91
C ALA A 169 1.41 4.58 4.32
N THR A 170 1.03 3.66 5.21
CA THR A 170 0.23 2.49 4.89
C THR A 170 -1.23 2.81 5.17
N LEU A 171 -2.06 2.74 4.14
CA LEU A 171 -3.51 2.83 4.24
C LEU A 171 -4.07 1.40 4.33
N ILE A 172 -4.81 1.12 5.39
CA ILE A 172 -5.49 -0.16 5.57
C ILE A 172 -6.96 0.05 5.22
N ASN A 173 -7.37 -0.51 4.08
CA ASN A 173 -8.74 -0.38 3.58
C ASN A 173 -9.58 -1.61 3.89
N ASP A 174 -8.95 -2.78 4.05
CA ASP A 174 -9.64 -3.96 4.58
C ASP A 174 -9.65 -3.93 6.13
N PRO A 175 -10.82 -3.77 6.78
CA PRO A 175 -10.91 -3.72 8.24
C PRO A 175 -10.36 -4.97 8.94
N ALA A 176 -10.35 -6.12 8.26
CA ALA A 176 -9.80 -7.36 8.81
C ALA A 176 -8.29 -7.29 9.07
N LEU A 177 -7.57 -6.39 8.39
CA LEU A 177 -6.13 -6.22 8.51
C LEU A 177 -5.73 -5.22 9.61
N ILE A 178 -6.65 -4.39 10.11
CA ILE A 178 -6.33 -3.27 11.02
C ILE A 178 -5.63 -3.75 12.29
N ASN A 179 -6.18 -4.76 12.97
CA ASN A 179 -5.60 -5.24 14.22
C ASN A 179 -4.18 -5.79 14.00
N ARG A 180 -3.99 -6.58 12.94
CA ARG A 180 -2.67 -7.11 12.56
C ARG A 180 -1.69 -5.99 12.22
N ALA A 181 -2.16 -4.94 11.55
CA ALA A 181 -1.35 -3.78 11.18
C ALA A 181 -0.85 -3.01 12.41
N GLU A 182 -1.72 -2.79 13.40
CA GLU A 182 -1.33 -2.16 14.66
C GLU A 182 -0.30 -3.01 15.42
N VAL A 183 -0.49 -4.33 15.48
CA VAL A 183 0.47 -5.25 16.11
C VAL A 183 1.82 -5.23 15.40
N ILE A 184 1.85 -5.29 14.06
CA ILE A 184 3.09 -5.25 13.26
C ILE A 184 3.81 -3.91 13.46
N ARG A 185 3.08 -2.77 13.42
CA ARG A 185 3.63 -1.44 13.68
C ARG A 185 4.32 -1.37 15.06
N GLU A 186 3.72 -2.03 16.05
CA GLU A 186 4.28 -2.17 17.38
C GLU A 186 5.28 -3.33 17.52
N LYS A 187 6.07 -3.61 16.47
CA LYS A 187 7.15 -4.61 16.46
C LYS A 187 6.66 -6.02 16.84
N GLY A 188 5.43 -6.37 16.46
CA GLY A 188 4.81 -7.65 16.77
C GLY A 188 4.26 -7.77 18.20
N THR A 189 4.15 -6.65 18.93
CA THR A 189 3.61 -6.64 20.30
C THR A 189 2.18 -6.11 20.35
N ASN A 190 1.31 -6.76 21.13
CA ASN A 190 -0.07 -6.31 21.31
C ASN A 190 -0.15 -5.21 22.38
N ARG A 191 0.44 -4.04 22.12
CA ARG A 191 0.54 -2.93 23.08
C ARG A 191 -0.66 -1.99 23.09
N SER A 192 -1.35 -1.83 21.97
CA SER A 192 -2.48 -0.89 21.85
C SER A 192 -3.64 -1.17 22.82
N PRO A 193 -4.03 -2.44 23.12
CA PRO A 193 -5.08 -2.71 24.11
C PRO A 193 -4.65 -2.43 25.56
N ILE A 194 -3.34 -2.39 25.83
CA ILE A 194 -2.77 -2.31 27.17
C ILE A 194 -2.46 -0.85 27.55
N PHE A 195 -2.08 -0.04 26.56
CA PHE A 195 -1.76 1.38 26.76
C PHE A 195 -2.40 2.25 25.66
N PRO A 196 -3.72 2.53 25.73
CA PRO A 196 -4.43 3.30 24.71
C PRO A 196 -3.92 4.75 24.55
N TRP A 197 -3.16 5.27 25.53
CA TRP A 197 -2.50 6.57 25.45
C TRP A 197 -1.14 6.53 24.72
N ALA A 198 -0.56 5.35 24.54
CA ALA A 198 0.73 5.14 23.90
C ALA A 198 0.63 4.78 22.40
N SER A 199 -0.55 4.37 21.91
CA SER A 199 -0.84 4.04 20.50
C SER A 199 -1.53 5.15 19.75
#